data_AF-A0AAV3PMN5-F1
#
_entry.id   AF-A0AAV3PMN5-F1
#
_cell.length_a   1.000
_cell.length_b   1.000
_cell.length_c   1.000
_cell.angle_alpha   90.00
_cell.angle_beta   90.00
_cell.angle_gamma   90.00
#
_symmetry.space_group_name_H-M   'P 1'
#
loop_
_entity.id
_entity.type
_entity.pdbx_description
1 polymer ?
#
loop_
_entity_poly.entity_id
_entity_poly.type
_entity_poly.pdbx_seq_one_letter_code
_entity_poly.pdbx_strand_id
1 'polypeptide(L)'
;MRILGDYEKALGQKINVGKCSVSFSSRTPMSMREIMLASMGMREVKDQGKYLGLPSQIGRTKKEIFRYIQSKVEGRIRGWKGKLLSEAGKEVTIKSVTSAIPNFIINCFKLPLGIIDDLNSTMAHFFWANEEGDKSILWKAWDKLC
;
A
#
# COMPACT_ATOMS: atom_id res chain seq x y z
N MET A 1 -12.90 22.08 20.50
CA MET A 1 -13.09 20.61 20.45
C MET A 1 -14.30 20.15 21.30
N ARG A 2 -15.51 20.66 21.05
CA ARG A 2 -16.69 20.30 21.88
C ARG A 2 -17.21 18.90 21.53
N ILE A 3 -17.38 18.62 20.23
CA ILE A 3 -17.91 17.35 19.72
C ILE A 3 -17.07 16.14 20.16
N LEU A 4 -15.74 16.24 20.08
CA LEU A 4 -14.86 15.15 20.46
C LEU A 4 -14.87 14.93 21.99
N GLY A 5 -14.97 16.00 22.79
CA GLY A 5 -15.13 15.85 24.24
C GLY A 5 -16.48 15.24 24.64
N ASP A 6 -17.54 15.56 23.91
CA ASP A 6 -18.86 14.93 24.11
C ASP A 6 -18.83 13.44 23.72
N TYR A 7 -18.14 13.09 22.63
CA TYR A 7 -17.87 11.71 22.22
C TYR A 7 -17.08 10.92 23.29
N GLU A 8 -16.00 11.51 23.82
CA GLU A 8 -15.18 10.89 24.87
C GLU A 8 -16.00 10.60 26.13
N LYS A 9 -16.85 11.55 26.54
CA LYS A 9 -17.73 11.40 27.71
C LYS A 9 -18.83 10.38 27.49
N ALA A 10 -19.44 10.35 26.30
CA ALA A 10 -20.53 9.44 25.98
C ALA A 10 -20.08 7.98 25.91
N LEU A 11 -18.88 7.72 25.37
CA LEU A 11 -18.37 6.36 25.15
C LEU A 11 -17.32 5.91 26.18
N GLY A 12 -16.90 6.79 27.08
CA GLY A 12 -15.82 6.50 28.04
C GLY A 12 -14.45 6.28 27.36
N GLN A 13 -14.29 6.72 26.13
CA GLN A 13 -13.05 6.61 25.36
C GLN A 13 -12.25 7.90 25.47
N LYS A 14 -10.92 7.82 25.30
CA LYS A 14 -10.04 9.01 25.27
C LYS A 14 -9.22 9.03 23.99
N ILE A 15 -9.21 10.17 23.32
CA ILE A 15 -8.48 10.38 22.08
C ILE A 15 -6.99 10.54 22.40
N ASN A 16 -6.16 9.80 21.68
CA ASN A 16 -4.72 9.95 21.78
C ASN A 16 -4.24 11.07 20.85
N VAL A 17 -4.17 12.28 21.39
CA VAL A 17 -3.71 13.47 20.66
C VAL A 17 -2.28 13.29 20.12
N GLY A 18 -1.43 12.52 20.79
CA GLY A 18 -0.06 12.22 20.33
C GLY A 18 -0.01 11.34 19.07
N LYS A 19 -1.08 10.59 18.77
CA LYS A 19 -1.24 9.84 17.51
C LYS A 19 -2.03 10.62 16.46
N CYS A 20 -2.67 11.71 16.84
CA CYS A 20 -3.42 12.56 15.92
C CYS A 20 -2.50 13.57 15.25
N SER A 21 -2.70 13.77 13.96
CA SER A 21 -1.98 14.77 13.18
C SER A 21 -2.92 15.45 12.21
N VAL A 22 -2.62 16.71 11.89
CA VAL A 22 -3.39 17.49 10.93
C VAL A 22 -2.48 17.83 9.76
N SER A 23 -3.00 17.68 8.54
CA SER A 23 -2.34 18.14 7.33
C SER A 23 -3.24 19.14 6.62
N PHE A 24 -2.66 20.24 6.14
CA PHE A 24 -3.39 21.27 5.42
C PHE A 24 -3.07 21.24 3.92
N SER A 25 -4.05 21.60 3.09
CA SER A 25 -3.83 21.85 1.67
C SER A 25 -2.84 23.01 1.47
N SER A 26 -2.04 22.95 0.39
CA SER A 26 -1.07 23.99 0.04
C SER A 26 -1.67 25.39 -0.06
N ARG A 27 -2.98 25.50 -0.33
CA ARG A 27 -3.70 26.78 -0.48
C ARG A 27 -4.23 27.36 0.85
N THR A 28 -4.04 26.68 1.97
CA THR A 28 -4.56 27.13 3.27
C THR A 28 -3.68 28.26 3.82
N PRO A 29 -4.22 29.46 4.12
CA PRO A 29 -3.47 30.58 4.68
C PRO A 29 -2.85 30.22 6.04
N MET A 30 -1.66 30.76 6.33
CA MET A 30 -0.92 30.47 7.57
C MET A 30 -1.73 30.85 8.82
N SER A 31 -2.40 32.01 8.81
CA SER A 31 -3.25 32.48 9.90
C SER A 31 -4.37 31.49 10.26
N MET A 32 -4.97 30.85 9.25
CA MET A 32 -6.01 29.85 9.46
C MET A 32 -5.43 28.55 10.04
N ARG A 33 -4.21 28.16 9.65
CA ARG A 33 -3.54 26.97 10.19
C ARG A 33 -3.23 27.14 11.68
N GLU A 34 -2.71 28.30 12.07
CA GLU A 34 -2.39 28.60 13.46
C GLU A 34 -3.64 28.55 14.36
N ILE A 35 -4.75 29.15 13.90
CA ILE A 35 -6.03 29.08 14.63
C ILE A 35 -6.49 27.62 14.78
N MET A 36 -6.41 26.83 13.72
CA MET A 36 -6.82 25.43 13.77
C MET A 36 -5.92 24.60 14.68
N LEU A 37 -4.60 24.76 14.61
CA LEU A 37 -3.63 24.06 15.45
C LEU A 37 -3.80 24.43 16.93
N ALA A 38 -3.99 25.72 17.24
CA ALA A 38 -4.26 26.18 18.60
C ALA A 38 -5.57 25.60 19.16
N SER A 39 -6.60 25.46 18.31
CA SER A 39 -7.91 24.91 18.72
C SER A 39 -7.92 23.39 18.91
N MET A 40 -7.06 22.66 18.18
CA MET A 40 -7.02 21.20 18.15
C MET A 40 -5.92 20.60 19.03
N GLY A 41 -4.84 21.34 19.30
CA GLY A 41 -3.69 20.86 20.08
C GLY A 41 -2.91 19.72 19.42
N MET A 42 -3.06 19.54 18.10
CA MET A 42 -2.44 18.47 17.31
C MET A 42 -1.19 18.97 16.57
N ARG A 43 -0.31 18.04 16.20
CA ARG A 43 0.89 18.36 15.41
C ARG A 43 0.53 18.53 13.93
N GLU A 44 1.02 19.59 13.30
CA GLU A 44 0.99 19.71 11.83
C GLU A 44 2.01 18.75 11.22
N VAL A 45 1.55 17.95 10.25
CA VAL A 45 2.42 17.06 9.48
C VAL A 45 2.15 17.30 8.00
N LYS A 46 3.22 17.48 7.21
CA LYS A 46 3.13 17.69 5.76
C LYS A 46 2.61 16.46 5.03
N ASP A 47 3.01 15.27 5.48
CA ASP A 47 2.55 13.98 4.98
C ASP A 47 2.08 13.11 6.16
N GLN A 48 0.80 12.74 6.16
CA GLN A 48 0.23 11.84 7.18
C GLN A 48 0.73 10.40 7.05
N GLY A 49 1.58 10.11 6.05
CA GLY A 49 2.23 8.84 5.86
C GLY A 49 1.25 7.77 5.40
N LYS A 50 1.26 6.61 6.06
CA LYS A 50 0.42 5.47 5.70
C LYS A 50 -0.72 5.30 6.68
N TYR A 51 -1.94 5.22 6.15
CA TYR A 51 -3.12 4.81 6.89
C TYR A 51 -3.55 3.42 6.41
N LEU A 52 -3.68 2.47 7.34
CA LEU A 52 -3.98 1.06 7.04
C LEU A 52 -3.03 0.43 5.99
N GLY A 53 -1.77 0.87 5.98
CA GLY A 53 -0.76 0.40 5.03
C GLY A 53 -0.83 1.01 3.63
N LEU A 54 -1.79 1.91 3.40
CA LEU A 54 -1.99 2.67 2.17
C LEU A 54 -1.53 4.12 2.33
N PRO A 55 -1.04 4.78 1.28
CA PRO A 55 -0.67 6.20 1.35
C PRO A 55 -1.91 7.05 1.65
N SER A 56 -1.85 7.85 2.72
CA SER A 56 -2.95 8.73 3.15
C SER A 56 -3.12 9.93 2.23
N GLN A 57 -2.04 10.35 1.57
CA GLN A 57 -2.04 11.41 0.58
C GLN A 57 -1.47 10.88 -0.74
N ILE A 58 -2.23 11.05 -1.82
CA ILE A 58 -1.79 10.68 -3.16
C ILE A 58 -1.37 11.95 -3.91
N GLY A 59 -0.05 12.12 -4.04
CA GLY A 59 0.56 13.19 -4.83
C GLY A 59 0.43 12.97 -6.34
N ARG A 60 1.07 13.85 -7.12
CA ARG A 60 1.04 13.78 -8.60
C ARG A 60 1.73 12.54 -9.15
N THR A 61 2.77 12.03 -8.49
CA THR A 61 3.56 10.89 -8.97
C THR A 61 2.99 9.54 -8.50
N LYS A 62 1.86 9.12 -9.09
CA LYS A 62 1.17 7.87 -8.72
C LYS A 62 2.06 6.62 -8.86
N LYS A 63 2.95 6.56 -9.87
CA LYS A 63 3.84 5.41 -10.08
C LYS A 63 4.82 5.20 -8.92
N GLU A 64 5.44 6.26 -8.42
CA GLU A 64 6.37 6.17 -7.29
C GLU A 64 5.64 5.80 -6.00
N ILE A 65 4.47 6.38 -5.79
CA ILE A 65 3.62 6.09 -4.64
C ILE A 65 3.19 4.62 -4.62
N PHE A 66 3.00 3.98 -5.77
CA PHE A 66 2.61 2.57 -5.84
C PHE A 66 3.77 1.59 -6.01
N ARG A 67 5.02 2.07 -6.17
CA ARG A 67 6.20 1.20 -6.25
C ARG A 67 6.43 0.37 -4.99
N TYR A 68 5.97 0.83 -3.81
CA TYR A 68 6.06 0.02 -2.59
C TYR A 68 5.28 -1.30 -2.69
N ILE A 69 4.25 -1.36 -3.54
CA ILE A 69 3.43 -2.55 -3.74
C ILE A 69 4.25 -3.62 -4.43
N GLN A 70 4.94 -3.24 -5.51
CA GLN A 70 5.87 -4.10 -6.21
C GLN A 70 6.94 -4.63 -5.25
N SER A 71 7.57 -3.75 -4.46
CA SER A 71 8.56 -4.16 -3.47
C SER A 71 8.01 -5.14 -2.41
N LYS A 72 6.75 -4.96 -1.97
CA LYS A 72 6.08 -5.91 -1.06
C LYS A 72 5.87 -7.28 -1.71
N VAL A 73 5.40 -7.29 -2.96
CA VAL A 73 5.19 -8.52 -3.74
C VAL A 73 6.50 -9.24 -3.98
N GLU A 74 7.54 -8.53 -4.42
CA GLU A 74 8.90 -9.06 -4.58
C GLU A 74 9.47 -9.60 -3.27
N GLY A 75 9.25 -8.90 -2.15
CA GLY A 75 9.68 -9.36 -0.83
C GLY A 75 9.03 -10.67 -0.40
N ARG A 76 7.73 -10.86 -0.70
CA ARG A 76 7.02 -12.13 -0.45
C ARG A 76 7.54 -13.24 -1.35
N ILE A 77 7.66 -12.96 -2.65
CA ILE A 77 8.19 -13.90 -3.64
C ILE A 77 9.60 -14.34 -3.26
N ARG A 78 10.50 -13.41 -2.92
CA ARG A 78 11.89 -13.72 -2.53
C ARG A 78 11.95 -14.63 -1.30
N GLY A 79 11.11 -14.39 -0.31
CA GLY A 79 11.03 -15.26 0.87
C GLY A 79 10.58 -16.70 0.55
N TRP A 80 9.93 -16.91 -0.60
CA TRP A 80 9.38 -18.20 -1.01
C TRP A 80 10.22 -18.86 -2.10
N LYS A 81 11.01 -18.10 -2.86
CA LYS A 81 12.02 -18.62 -3.79
C LYS A 81 13.08 -19.50 -3.11
N GLY A 82 13.40 -19.24 -1.84
CA GLY A 82 14.30 -20.09 -1.04
C GLY A 82 13.68 -21.42 -0.59
N LYS A 83 12.39 -21.67 -0.90
CA LYS A 83 11.71 -22.94 -0.63
C LYS A 83 11.46 -23.63 -1.97
N LEU A 84 11.89 -24.88 -2.11
CA LEU A 84 11.64 -25.70 -3.30
C LEU A 84 10.12 -25.96 -3.41
N LEU A 85 9.41 -25.09 -4.12
CA LEU A 85 7.98 -25.20 -4.38
C LEU A 85 7.74 -25.93 -5.70
N SER A 86 6.81 -26.89 -5.68
CA SER A 86 6.26 -27.46 -6.91
C SER A 86 5.52 -26.40 -7.73
N GLU A 87 5.30 -26.66 -9.02
CA GLU A 87 4.54 -25.74 -9.90
C GLU A 87 3.14 -25.44 -9.35
N ALA A 88 2.43 -26.46 -8.86
CA ALA A 88 1.15 -26.28 -8.18
C ALA A 88 1.28 -25.42 -6.90
N GLY A 89 2.37 -25.61 -6.14
CA GLY A 89 2.68 -24.78 -4.98
C GLY A 89 2.90 -23.31 -5.35
N LYS A 90 3.61 -23.05 -6.46
CA LYS A 90 3.81 -21.69 -7.00
C LYS A 90 2.49 -21.06 -7.44
N GLU A 91 1.61 -21.80 -8.10
CA GLU A 91 0.29 -21.29 -8.51
C GLU A 91 -0.56 -20.87 -7.31
N VAL A 92 -0.67 -21.75 -6.31
CA VAL A 92 -1.43 -21.49 -5.08
C VAL A 92 -0.84 -20.28 -4.34
N THR A 93 0.49 -20.18 -4.26
CA THR A 93 1.20 -19.03 -3.69
C THR A 93 0.77 -17.73 -4.34
N ILE A 94 0.79 -17.69 -5.67
CA ILE A 94 0.49 -16.48 -6.44
C ILE A 94 -0.97 -16.08 -6.18
N LYS A 95 -1.90 -17.02 -6.34
CA LYS A 95 -3.34 -16.75 -6.21
C LYS A 95 -3.74 -16.35 -4.79
N SER A 96 -3.23 -17.04 -3.76
CA SER A 96 -3.66 -16.85 -2.37
C SER A 96 -2.93 -15.71 -1.64
N VAL A 97 -1.63 -15.51 -1.91
CA VAL A 97 -0.81 -14.56 -1.14
C VAL A 97 -0.40 -13.38 -1.99
N THR A 98 0.18 -13.62 -3.17
CA THR A 98 0.76 -12.54 -3.96
C THR A 98 -0.31 -11.64 -4.56
N SER A 99 -1.39 -12.21 -5.10
CA SER A 99 -2.51 -11.48 -5.70
C SER A 99 -3.40 -10.78 -4.67
N ALA A 100 -3.43 -11.24 -3.41
CA ALA A 100 -4.19 -10.60 -2.35
C ALA A 100 -3.71 -9.17 -2.05
N ILE A 101 -2.40 -8.92 -2.16
CA ILE A 101 -1.79 -7.61 -1.91
C ILE A 101 -2.29 -6.55 -2.91
N PRO A 102 -2.13 -6.69 -4.23
CA PRO A 102 -2.65 -5.73 -5.19
C PRO A 102 -4.17 -5.67 -5.19
N ASN A 103 -4.89 -6.79 -4.98
CA ASN A 103 -6.36 -6.78 -4.92
C ASN A 103 -6.91 -5.86 -3.83
N PHE A 104 -6.32 -5.89 -2.62
CA PHE A 104 -6.70 -4.97 -1.54
C PHE A 104 -6.56 -3.51 -1.95
N ILE A 105 -5.50 -3.18 -2.71
CA ILE A 105 -5.19 -1.81 -3.11
C ILE A 105 -6.07 -1.36 -4.27
N ILE A 106 -6.31 -2.24 -5.24
CA ILE A 106 -7.19 -1.98 -6.39
C ILE A 106 -8.62 -1.64 -5.93
N ASN A 107 -9.09 -2.28 -4.85
CA ASN A 107 -10.39 -1.96 -4.26
C ASN A 107 -10.46 -0.54 -3.68
N CYS A 108 -9.32 0.02 -3.24
CA CYS A 108 -9.26 1.37 -2.68
C CYS A 108 -8.85 2.44 -3.72
N PHE A 109 -8.04 2.08 -4.71
CA PHE A 109 -7.41 3.01 -5.64
C PHE A 109 -7.32 2.46 -7.07
N LYS A 110 -7.49 3.36 -8.04
CA LYS A 110 -7.18 3.06 -9.45
C LYS A 110 -5.66 3.07 -9.68
N LEU A 111 -5.09 1.88 -9.88
CA LEU A 111 -3.66 1.73 -10.19
C LEU A 111 -3.34 2.12 -11.64
N PRO A 112 -2.16 2.72 -11.92
CA PRO A 112 -1.66 2.89 -13.27
C PRO A 112 -1.40 1.53 -13.94
N LEU A 113 -1.75 1.37 -15.22
CA LEU A 113 -1.55 0.12 -15.97
C LEU A 113 -0.12 -0.40 -15.88
N GLY A 114 0.88 0.48 -16.04
CA GLY A 114 2.28 0.05 -15.94
C GLY A 114 2.67 -0.60 -14.60
N ILE A 115 2.02 -0.24 -13.48
CA ILE A 115 2.27 -0.92 -12.20
C ILE A 115 1.65 -2.32 -12.20
N ILE A 116 0.48 -2.48 -12.83
CA ILE A 116 -0.17 -3.78 -12.97
C ILE A 116 0.68 -4.69 -13.88
N ASP A 117 1.21 -4.14 -14.97
CA ASP A 117 2.10 -4.87 -15.89
C ASP A 117 3.40 -5.31 -15.17
N ASP A 118 4.01 -4.42 -14.38
CA ASP A 118 5.21 -4.73 -13.59
C ASP A 118 4.92 -5.85 -12.56
N LEU A 119 3.75 -5.80 -11.90
CA LEU A 119 3.31 -6.84 -10.96
C LEU A 119 3.08 -8.18 -11.65
N ASN A 120 2.38 -8.19 -12.78
CA ASN A 120 2.14 -9.40 -13.58
C ASN A 120 3.46 -10.01 -14.07
N SER A 121 4.38 -9.18 -14.53
CA SER A 121 5.73 -9.60 -14.93
C SER A 121 6.47 -10.27 -13.77
N THR A 122 6.40 -9.68 -12.56
CA THR A 122 7.03 -10.25 -11.36
C THR A 122 6.45 -11.62 -10.98
N MET A 123 5.12 -11.77 -11.06
CA MET A 123 4.43 -13.04 -10.79
C MET A 123 4.76 -14.10 -11.85
N ALA A 124 4.78 -13.71 -13.13
CA ALA A 124 5.16 -14.58 -14.23
C ALA A 124 6.59 -15.09 -14.08
N HIS A 125 7.53 -14.20 -13.76
CA HIS A 125 8.91 -14.58 -13.48
C HIS A 125 9.02 -15.52 -12.29
N PHE A 126 8.23 -15.35 -11.23
CA PHE A 126 8.24 -16.30 -10.11
C PHE A 126 7.70 -17.68 -10.49
N PHE A 127 6.64 -17.74 -11.29
CA PHE A 127 6.06 -19.00 -11.72
C PHE A 127 7.05 -19.82 -12.57
N TRP A 128 7.61 -19.18 -13.60
CA TRP A 128 8.49 -19.83 -14.57
C TRP A 128 9.93 -20.03 -14.09
N ALA A 129 10.43 -19.21 -13.14
CA ALA A 129 11.78 -19.37 -12.63
C ALA A 129 11.93 -20.66 -11.81
N ASN A 130 12.88 -21.51 -12.20
CA ASN A 130 13.23 -22.73 -11.47
C ASN A 130 14.34 -22.49 -10.43
N GLU A 131 15.29 -21.59 -10.71
CA GLU A 131 16.39 -21.23 -9.79
C GLU A 131 16.67 -19.72 -9.75
N GLU A 132 17.47 -19.29 -8.78
CA GLU A 132 17.81 -17.89 -8.55
C GLU A 132 18.80 -17.40 -9.63
N GLY A 133 18.33 -16.51 -10.51
CA GLY A 133 19.16 -15.94 -11.60
C GLY A 133 18.95 -16.59 -12.96
N ASP A 134 18.12 -17.63 -13.06
CA ASP A 134 17.86 -18.28 -14.33
C ASP A 134 16.86 -17.49 -15.18
N LYS A 135 17.21 -17.24 -16.45
CA LYS A 135 16.30 -16.61 -17.42
C LYS A 135 15.31 -17.66 -17.91
N SER A 136 14.36 -18.01 -17.06
CA SER A 136 13.35 -19.01 -17.37
C SER A 136 12.55 -18.61 -18.61
N ILE A 137 12.43 -19.54 -19.56
CA ILE A 137 11.60 -19.38 -20.75
C ILE A 137 10.13 -19.32 -20.32
N LEU A 138 9.41 -18.28 -20.75
CA LEU A 138 7.97 -18.19 -20.57
C LEU A 138 7.29 -19.07 -21.62
N TRP A 139 7.05 -20.34 -21.28
CA TRP A 139 6.46 -21.32 -22.20
C TRP A 139 5.02 -21.01 -22.61
N LYS A 140 4.30 -20.24 -21.80
CA LYS A 140 2.92 -19.83 -22.07
C LYS A 140 2.70 -18.38 -21.62
N ALA A 141 1.92 -17.64 -22.40
CA ALA A 141 1.55 -16.27 -22.07
C ALA A 141 0.83 -16.22 -20.71
N TRP A 142 1.17 -15.22 -19.90
CA TRP A 142 0.62 -15.03 -18.55
C TRP A 142 -0.92 -14.93 -18.56
N ASP A 143 -1.47 -14.25 -19.57
CA ASP A 143 -2.92 -14.11 -19.81
C ASP A 143 -3.65 -15.43 -20.08
N LYS A 144 -2.93 -16.52 -20.36
CA LYS A 144 -3.51 -17.87 -20.55
C LYS A 144 -3.30 -18.78 -19.34
N LEU A 145 -2.78 -18.24 -18.25
CA LEU A 145 -2.47 -18.90 -16.98
C LEU A 145 -3.37 -18.37 -15.86
N CYS A 146 -3.70 -17.08 -15.91
CA CYS A 146 -4.63 -16.41 -15.02
C CYS A 146 -6.00 -16.23 -15.66
#